data_AF-A0A351YXB9-F1
#
_entry.id   AF-A0A351YXB9-F1
#
_cell.length_a   1.000
_cell.length_b   1.000
_cell.length_c   1.000
_cell.angle_alpha   90.00
_cell.angle_beta   90.00
_cell.angle_gamma   90.00
#
_symmetry.space_group_name_H-M   'P 1'
#
loop_
_entity.id
_entity.type
_entity.pdbx_description
1 polymer ?
#
loop_
_entity_poly.entity_id
_entity_poly.type
_entity_poly.pdbx_seq_one_letter_code
_entity_poly.pdbx_strand_id
1 'polypeptide(L)'
;MYIDSFISPDTGKPVGIVYPNESIEIEMACLSMDAIDMGYKKTWYESRSGGELDIKARLLGHEGRSYHGFKYMGYVITLREAGNILAGQNAAIFKMEYENFQKGAGALQQNGLAGAFLYKSFGITYGEAPYYGENKYQYRCSLTGYNQVRSGKFEPVPVFEQLLLLGK
;
A
#
# COMPACT_ATOMS: atom_id res chain seq x y z
N MET A 1 5.22 7.70 10.94
CA MET A 1 5.56 8.51 9.75
C MET A 1 6.74 7.84 9.08
N TYR A 2 6.64 7.49 7.80
CA TYR A 2 7.81 7.05 7.07
C TYR A 2 8.65 8.29 6.71
N ILE A 3 9.98 8.20 6.80
CA ILE A 3 10.86 9.37 6.59
C ILE A 3 10.78 9.87 5.14
N ASP A 4 10.45 8.99 4.20
CA ASP A 4 10.39 9.21 2.76
C ASP A 4 8.97 9.54 2.24
N SER A 5 7.95 9.60 3.12
CA SER A 5 6.55 9.79 2.73
C SER A 5 6.30 11.04 1.87
N PHE A 6 7.03 12.11 2.16
CA PHE A 6 6.86 13.44 1.55
C PHE A 6 8.03 13.82 0.63
N ILE A 7 8.78 12.83 0.14
CA ILE A 7 9.85 13.06 -0.83
C ILE A 7 9.43 12.45 -2.17
N SER A 8 9.43 13.26 -3.22
CA SER A 8 9.18 12.75 -4.57
C SER A 8 10.34 11.84 -4.98
N PRO A 9 10.07 10.58 -5.38
CA PRO A 9 11.12 9.67 -5.84
C PRO A 9 11.77 10.14 -7.15
N ASP A 10 11.05 10.88 -7.98
CA ASP A 10 11.52 11.36 -9.28
C ASP A 10 12.47 12.57 -9.15
N THR A 11 12.23 13.41 -8.15
CA THR A 11 12.95 14.70 -8.01
C THR A 11 13.80 14.80 -6.76
N GLY A 12 13.62 13.91 -5.78
CA GLY A 12 14.26 13.99 -4.46
C GLY A 12 13.81 15.18 -3.62
N LYS A 13 12.78 15.92 -4.05
CA LYS A 13 12.32 17.15 -3.37
C LYS A 13 11.16 16.86 -2.41
N PRO A 14 11.04 17.67 -1.33
CA PRO A 14 9.84 17.69 -0.51
C PRO A 14 8.59 18.00 -1.34
N VAL A 15 7.52 17.23 -1.12
CA VAL A 15 6.24 17.34 -1.81
C VAL A 15 5.10 17.09 -0.85
N GLY A 16 3.92 17.61 -1.20
CA GLY A 16 2.68 17.39 -0.47
C GLY A 16 2.40 18.39 0.64
N ILE A 17 1.18 18.35 1.14
CA ILE A 17 0.67 19.17 2.25
C ILE A 17 0.18 18.22 3.33
N VAL A 18 0.50 18.52 4.59
CA VAL A 18 -0.04 17.79 5.75
C VAL A 18 -1.31 18.50 6.21
N TYR A 19 -2.40 17.74 6.34
CA TYR A 19 -3.67 18.17 6.92
C TYR A 19 -3.80 17.55 8.31
N PRO A 20 -3.19 18.15 9.34
CA PRO A 20 -3.07 17.53 10.66
C PRO A 20 -4.41 17.40 11.38
N ASN A 21 -5.49 17.99 10.88
CA ASN A 21 -6.82 17.91 11.47
C ASN A 21 -7.78 17.02 10.67
N GLU A 22 -7.34 16.47 9.54
CA GLU A 22 -8.14 15.60 8.69
C GLU A 22 -7.70 14.15 8.89
N SER A 23 -8.67 13.25 9.09
CA SER A 23 -8.46 11.82 9.28
C SER A 23 -9.01 11.03 8.09
N ILE A 24 -8.27 10.02 7.67
CA ILE A 24 -8.69 9.08 6.61
C ILE A 24 -9.11 7.71 7.17
N GLU A 25 -9.25 7.58 8.50
CA GLU A 25 -9.63 6.30 9.13
C GLU A 25 -10.98 5.77 8.63
N ILE A 26 -11.98 6.66 8.52
CA ILE A 26 -13.31 6.29 8.02
C ILE A 26 -13.23 5.87 6.56
N GLU A 27 -12.52 6.62 5.71
CA GLU A 27 -12.39 6.28 4.29
C GLU A 27 -11.68 4.93 4.10
N MET A 28 -10.59 4.69 4.83
CA MET A 28 -9.87 3.40 4.83
C MET A 28 -10.77 2.23 5.25
N ALA A 29 -11.62 2.45 6.27
CA ALA A 29 -12.58 1.45 6.73
C ALA A 29 -13.68 1.18 5.67
N CYS A 30 -14.25 2.23 5.07
CA CYS A 30 -15.23 2.11 3.99
C CYS A 30 -14.68 1.34 2.80
N LEU A 31 -13.48 1.68 2.33
CA LEU A 31 -12.83 0.98 1.22
C LEU A 31 -12.54 -0.50 1.56
N SER A 32 -12.22 -0.81 2.81
CA SER A 32 -12.05 -2.19 3.27
C SER A 32 -13.38 -2.97 3.27
N MET A 33 -14.50 -2.32 3.64
CA MET A 33 -15.83 -2.93 3.56
C MET A 33 -16.27 -3.13 2.10
N ASP A 34 -16.07 -2.12 1.25
CA ASP A 34 -16.34 -2.21 -0.20
C ASP A 34 -15.54 -3.37 -0.83
N ALA A 35 -14.27 -3.55 -0.41
CA ALA A 35 -13.44 -4.66 -0.84
C ALA A 35 -14.03 -6.03 -0.45
N ILE A 36 -14.56 -6.16 0.78
CA ILE A 36 -15.22 -7.38 1.24
C ILE A 36 -16.47 -7.66 0.41
N ASP A 37 -17.32 -6.65 0.21
CA ASP A 37 -18.60 -6.78 -0.49
C ASP A 37 -18.42 -7.16 -1.97
N MET A 38 -17.40 -6.62 -2.64
CA MET A 38 -17.10 -6.97 -4.03
C MET A 38 -16.46 -8.34 -4.22
N GLY A 39 -15.86 -8.87 -3.15
CA GLY A 39 -15.19 -10.16 -3.12
C GLY A 39 -13.82 -10.19 -3.82
N TYR A 40 -13.03 -11.20 -3.44
CA TYR A 40 -11.61 -11.36 -3.76
C TYR A 40 -11.20 -11.03 -5.20
N LYS A 41 -11.92 -11.59 -6.19
CA LYS A 41 -11.56 -11.45 -7.61
C LYS A 41 -11.67 -9.99 -8.08
N LYS A 42 -12.70 -9.26 -7.62
CA LYS A 42 -12.91 -7.86 -7.99
C LYS A 42 -11.96 -6.95 -7.20
N THR A 43 -11.74 -7.21 -5.90
CA THR A 43 -10.79 -6.46 -5.05
C THR A 43 -9.41 -6.37 -5.68
N TRP A 44 -8.89 -7.49 -6.16
CA TRP A 44 -7.55 -7.54 -6.76
C TRP A 44 -7.44 -6.60 -7.97
N TYR A 45 -8.48 -6.53 -8.81
CA TYR A 45 -8.50 -5.65 -9.96
C TYR A 45 -8.71 -4.19 -9.57
N GLU A 46 -9.61 -3.92 -8.62
CA GLU A 46 -9.97 -2.55 -8.21
C GLU A 46 -8.96 -1.88 -7.27
N SER A 47 -8.02 -2.64 -6.69
CA SER A 47 -6.93 -2.10 -5.88
C SER A 47 -5.82 -1.44 -6.73
N ARG A 48 -5.88 -1.54 -8.07
CA ARG A 48 -4.92 -0.88 -8.96
C ARG A 48 -5.13 0.63 -8.96
N SER A 49 -4.11 1.37 -9.42
CA SER A 49 -4.25 2.82 -9.60
C SER A 49 -5.44 3.15 -10.50
N GLY A 50 -6.31 4.07 -10.03
CA GLY A 50 -7.54 4.46 -10.71
C GLY A 50 -8.69 3.44 -10.65
N GLY A 51 -8.56 2.36 -9.88
CA GLY A 51 -9.66 1.44 -9.59
C GLY A 51 -10.58 1.94 -8.46
N GLU A 52 -11.69 1.24 -8.23
CA GLU A 52 -12.70 1.60 -7.21
C GLU A 52 -12.13 1.70 -5.78
N LEU A 53 -11.03 1.01 -5.50
CA LEU A 53 -10.38 0.99 -4.18
C LEU A 53 -9.17 1.93 -4.07
N ASP A 54 -8.92 2.77 -5.09
CA ASP A 54 -7.84 3.76 -5.04
C ASP A 54 -8.26 4.97 -4.19
N ILE A 55 -7.84 5.00 -2.92
CA ILE A 55 -8.13 6.11 -2.00
C ILE A 55 -7.75 7.48 -2.56
N LYS A 56 -6.74 7.55 -3.44
CA LYS A 56 -6.29 8.80 -4.08
C LYS A 56 -7.30 9.37 -5.07
N ALA A 57 -8.21 8.54 -5.58
CA ALA A 57 -9.28 8.95 -6.48
C ALA A 57 -10.61 9.18 -5.73
N ARG A 58 -10.68 8.76 -4.47
CA ARG A 58 -11.91 8.67 -3.67
C ARG A 58 -12.02 9.75 -2.59
N LEU A 59 -10.89 10.27 -2.10
CA LEU A 59 -10.91 11.29 -1.07
C LEU A 59 -11.34 12.65 -1.65
N LEU A 60 -12.60 13.02 -1.40
CA LEU A 60 -13.21 14.24 -1.91
C LEU A 60 -12.39 15.49 -1.59
N GLY A 61 -12.11 16.30 -2.61
CA GLY A 61 -11.32 17.53 -2.50
C GLY A 61 -9.82 17.32 -2.43
N HIS A 62 -9.35 16.07 -2.50
CA HIS A 62 -7.94 15.68 -2.50
C HIS A 62 -7.58 14.70 -3.61
N GLU A 63 -8.38 14.67 -4.67
CA GLU A 63 -8.20 13.78 -5.81
C GLU A 63 -6.83 13.99 -6.48
N GLY A 64 -6.11 12.90 -6.73
CA GLY A 64 -4.78 12.92 -7.34
C GLY A 64 -3.65 13.41 -6.42
N ARG A 65 -3.94 13.79 -5.17
CA ARG A 65 -2.95 14.35 -4.23
C ARG A 65 -2.18 13.27 -3.47
N SER A 66 -1.54 12.37 -4.21
CA SER A 66 -0.86 11.18 -3.68
C SER A 66 0.10 11.44 -2.51
N TYR A 67 0.77 12.60 -2.50
CA TYR A 67 1.76 12.97 -1.50
C TYR A 67 1.20 13.77 -0.32
N HIS A 68 -0.11 14.05 -0.29
CA HIS A 68 -0.72 14.80 0.81
C HIS A 68 -0.95 13.87 2.01
N GLY A 69 -0.72 14.41 3.21
CA GLY A 69 -0.67 13.68 4.47
C GLY A 69 -1.89 13.88 5.35
N PHE A 70 -2.40 12.80 5.92
CA PHE A 70 -3.60 12.77 6.74
C PHE A 70 -3.39 11.91 8.00
N LYS A 71 -4.21 12.13 9.02
CA LYS A 71 -4.21 11.29 10.22
C LYS A 71 -4.76 9.90 9.92
N TYR A 72 -4.05 8.87 10.40
CA TYR A 72 -4.48 7.48 10.39
C TYR A 72 -3.85 6.74 11.57
N MET A 73 -4.68 6.19 12.46
CA MET A 73 -4.26 5.35 13.58
C MET A 73 -3.20 6.01 14.49
N GLY A 74 -3.33 7.32 14.70
CA GLY A 74 -2.39 8.12 15.50
C GLY A 74 -1.12 8.57 14.76
N TYR A 75 -0.97 8.24 13.47
CA TYR A 75 0.15 8.67 12.63
C TYR A 75 -0.30 9.61 11.53
N VAL A 76 0.63 10.36 10.95
CA VAL A 76 0.43 11.03 9.65
C VAL A 76 1.02 10.13 8.56
N ILE A 77 0.19 9.80 7.57
CA ILE A 77 0.56 9.03 6.38
C ILE A 77 0.06 9.73 5.11
N THR A 78 0.71 9.50 3.97
CA THR A 78 0.24 10.05 2.68
C THR A 78 -0.83 9.17 2.04
N LEU A 79 -1.60 9.72 1.08
CA LEU A 79 -2.58 8.92 0.32
C LEU A 79 -1.92 7.80 -0.49
N ARG A 80 -0.66 7.98 -0.92
CA ARG A 80 0.13 6.91 -1.53
C ARG A 80 0.35 5.76 -0.55
N GLU A 81 0.69 6.07 0.69
CA GLU A 81 0.89 5.07 1.76
C GLU A 81 -0.42 4.40 2.10
N ALA A 82 -1.48 5.18 2.28
CA ALA A 82 -2.81 4.69 2.56
C ALA A 82 -3.25 3.66 1.52
N GLY A 83 -3.06 3.92 0.23
CA GLY A 83 -3.37 2.95 -0.83
C GLY A 83 -2.57 1.65 -0.72
N ASN A 84 -1.26 1.72 -0.43
CA ASN A 84 -0.44 0.51 -0.26
C ASN A 84 -0.81 -0.26 1.01
N ILE A 85 -1.07 0.45 2.12
CA ILE A 85 -1.53 -0.12 3.40
C ILE A 85 -2.85 -0.85 3.16
N LEU A 86 -3.81 -0.22 2.46
CA LEU A 86 -5.10 -0.80 2.12
C LEU A 86 -4.96 -2.07 1.27
N ALA A 87 -4.05 -2.09 0.28
CA ALA A 87 -3.77 -3.30 -0.50
C ALA A 87 -3.29 -4.46 0.38
N GLY A 88 -2.41 -4.19 1.35
CA GLY A 88 -1.96 -5.17 2.33
C GLY A 88 -3.08 -5.64 3.27
N GLN A 89 -3.92 -4.72 3.75
CA GLN A 89 -5.09 -5.05 4.57
C GLN A 89 -6.04 -5.99 3.82
N ASN A 90 -6.35 -5.67 2.57
CA ASN A 90 -7.20 -6.48 1.70
C ASN A 90 -6.62 -7.89 1.51
N ALA A 91 -5.32 -8.02 1.25
CA ALA A 91 -4.67 -9.33 1.15
C ALA A 91 -4.83 -10.17 2.43
N ALA A 92 -4.66 -9.57 3.60
CA ALA A 92 -4.85 -10.25 4.88
C ALA A 92 -6.32 -10.64 5.13
N ILE A 93 -7.27 -9.75 4.84
CA ILE A 93 -8.72 -10.01 4.96
C ILE A 93 -9.11 -11.24 4.12
N PHE A 94 -8.58 -11.34 2.90
CA PHE A 94 -8.82 -12.49 2.02
C PHE A 94 -7.94 -13.71 2.31
N LYS A 95 -7.19 -13.71 3.42
CA LYS A 95 -6.30 -14.81 3.85
C LYS A 95 -5.30 -15.22 2.77
N MET A 96 -4.84 -14.26 1.97
CA MET A 96 -3.77 -14.51 1.01
C MET A 96 -2.44 -14.54 1.75
N GLU A 97 -1.63 -15.58 1.52
CA GLU A 97 -0.25 -15.57 2.00
C GLU A 97 0.50 -14.34 1.46
N TYR A 98 1.21 -13.63 2.34
CA TYR A 98 1.84 -12.35 2.00
C TYR A 98 2.82 -12.48 0.83
N GLU A 99 3.56 -13.60 0.76
CA GLU A 99 4.48 -13.86 -0.36
C GLU A 99 3.74 -13.93 -1.71
N ASN A 100 2.54 -14.50 -1.75
CA ASN A 100 1.74 -14.58 -2.98
C ASN A 100 1.17 -13.21 -3.37
N PHE A 101 0.73 -12.42 -2.37
CA PHE A 101 0.36 -11.02 -2.60
C PHE A 101 1.53 -10.26 -3.21
N GLN A 102 2.72 -10.42 -2.63
CA GLN A 102 3.91 -9.71 -3.03
C GLN A 102 4.38 -10.05 -4.44
N LYS A 103 4.31 -11.33 -4.83
CA LYS A 103 4.59 -11.75 -6.21
C LYS A 103 3.65 -11.11 -7.21
N GLY A 104 2.35 -11.03 -6.87
CA GLY A 104 1.35 -10.36 -7.69
C GLY A 104 1.58 -8.85 -7.80
N ALA A 105 1.89 -8.19 -6.69
CA ALA A 105 2.17 -6.77 -6.62
C ALA A 105 3.45 -6.41 -7.42
N GLY A 106 4.52 -7.19 -7.26
CA GLY A 106 5.75 -7.02 -8.02
C GLY A 106 5.56 -7.23 -9.52
N ALA A 107 4.77 -8.24 -9.93
CA ALA A 107 4.43 -8.45 -11.34
C ALA A 107 3.59 -7.29 -11.93
N LEU A 108 2.66 -6.74 -11.15
CA LEU A 108 1.88 -5.56 -11.52
C LEU A 108 2.77 -4.32 -11.67
N GLN A 109 3.75 -4.14 -10.77
CA GLN A 109 4.67 -3.00 -10.85
C GLN A 109 5.56 -3.05 -12.09
N GLN A 110 6.05 -4.24 -12.45
CA GLN A 110 7.02 -4.39 -13.53
C GLN A 110 6.38 -4.37 -14.92
N ASN A 111 5.21 -4.99 -15.08
CA ASN A 111 4.58 -5.19 -16.39
C ASN A 111 3.08 -4.89 -16.41
N GLY A 112 2.57 -4.14 -15.42
CA GLY A 112 1.16 -3.78 -15.34
C GLY A 112 0.23 -5.00 -15.31
N LEU A 113 -0.96 -4.87 -15.89
CA LEU A 113 -1.96 -5.94 -15.93
C LEU A 113 -1.46 -7.19 -16.67
N ALA A 114 -0.57 -7.03 -17.65
CA ALA A 114 0.03 -8.16 -18.37
C ALA A 114 0.94 -8.98 -17.44
N GLY A 115 1.80 -8.32 -16.66
CA GLY A 115 2.64 -8.99 -15.66
C GLY A 115 1.80 -9.70 -14.60
N ALA A 116 0.78 -9.01 -14.10
CA ALA A 116 -0.16 -9.54 -13.12
C ALA A 116 -0.91 -10.79 -13.63
N PHE A 117 -1.30 -10.79 -14.91
CA PHE A 117 -1.89 -11.96 -15.60
C PHE A 117 -0.88 -13.11 -15.77
N LEU A 118 0.36 -12.82 -16.17
CA LEU A 118 1.41 -13.82 -16.34
C LEU A 118 1.77 -14.50 -15.02
N TYR A 119 1.82 -13.75 -13.91
CA TYR A 119 1.98 -14.33 -12.59
C TYR A 119 0.82 -15.27 -12.25
N LYS A 120 -0.43 -14.83 -12.45
CA LYS A 120 -1.61 -15.64 -12.13
C LYS A 120 -1.72 -16.92 -12.96
N SER A 121 -1.34 -16.87 -14.24
CA SER A 121 -1.48 -17.99 -15.17
C SER A 121 -0.28 -18.94 -15.17
N PHE A 122 0.94 -18.42 -14.94
CA PHE A 122 2.18 -19.16 -15.14
C PHE A 122 3.15 -19.09 -13.95
N GLY A 123 2.82 -18.35 -12.89
CA GLY A 123 3.68 -18.19 -11.72
C GLY A 123 4.93 -17.35 -11.96
N ILE A 124 4.99 -16.57 -13.06
CA ILE A 124 6.15 -15.74 -13.40
C ILE A 124 6.30 -14.61 -12.37
N THR A 125 7.43 -14.60 -11.68
CA THR A 125 7.83 -13.55 -10.72
C THR A 125 8.96 -12.70 -11.30
N TYR A 126 9.10 -11.46 -10.81
CA TYR A 126 10.06 -10.52 -11.36
C TYR A 126 11.15 -10.17 -10.34
N GLY A 127 12.33 -10.77 -10.40
CA GLY A 127 13.38 -10.51 -9.40
C GLY A 127 13.22 -11.28 -8.10
N GLU A 128 14.08 -10.99 -7.13
CA GLU A 128 14.28 -11.84 -5.96
C GLU A 128 13.35 -11.52 -4.78
N ALA A 129 13.19 -12.51 -3.90
CA ALA A 129 12.57 -12.34 -2.60
C ALA A 129 13.32 -11.28 -1.75
N PRO A 130 12.64 -10.56 -0.84
CA PRO A 130 11.21 -10.65 -0.56
C PRO A 130 10.37 -9.75 -1.48
N TYR A 131 10.97 -8.98 -2.39
CA TYR A 131 10.26 -7.92 -3.11
C TYR A 131 9.58 -8.40 -4.39
N TYR A 132 10.13 -9.43 -5.05
CA TYR A 132 9.62 -10.01 -6.30
C TYR A 132 9.26 -8.95 -7.36
N GLY A 133 10.02 -7.85 -7.38
CA GLY A 133 9.94 -6.82 -8.41
C GLY A 133 9.22 -5.56 -7.94
N GLU A 134 8.63 -5.58 -6.75
CA GLU A 134 8.10 -4.38 -6.14
C GLU A 134 9.24 -3.50 -5.57
N ASN A 135 9.01 -2.20 -5.44
CA ASN A 135 9.94 -1.33 -4.74
C ASN A 135 9.81 -1.51 -3.21
N LYS A 136 10.91 -1.26 -2.48
CA LYS A 136 10.99 -1.42 -1.02
C LYS A 136 9.96 -0.58 -0.26
N TYR A 137 9.61 0.59 -0.79
CA TYR A 137 8.65 1.51 -0.17
C TYR A 137 7.25 0.91 -0.16
N GLN A 138 6.76 0.42 -1.30
CA GLN A 138 5.45 -0.19 -1.43
C GLN A 138 5.37 -1.46 -0.59
N TYR A 139 6.38 -2.34 -0.68
CA TYR A 139 6.49 -3.54 0.16
C TYR A 139 6.33 -3.23 1.65
N ARG A 140 7.00 -2.19 2.14
CA ARG A 140 6.97 -1.82 3.57
C ARG A 140 5.59 -1.33 3.99
N CYS A 141 4.94 -0.53 3.15
CA CYS A 141 3.61 0.00 3.43
C CYS A 141 2.54 -1.11 3.38
N SER A 142 2.59 -1.98 2.37
CA SER A 142 1.66 -3.11 2.27
C SER A 142 1.88 -4.15 3.37
N LEU A 143 3.14 -4.43 3.76
CA LEU A 143 3.43 -5.28 4.91
C LEU A 143 2.89 -4.69 6.22
N THR A 144 2.93 -3.36 6.38
CA THR A 144 2.35 -2.68 7.54
C THR A 144 0.84 -2.91 7.61
N GLY A 145 0.12 -2.73 6.51
CA GLY A 145 -1.32 -2.97 6.45
C GLY A 145 -1.68 -4.45 6.66
N TYR A 146 -0.91 -5.36 6.06
CA TYR A 146 -1.10 -6.80 6.24
C TYR A 146 -0.94 -7.22 7.70
N ASN A 147 0.12 -6.75 8.36
CA ASN A 147 0.39 -7.01 9.77
C ASN A 147 -0.66 -6.39 10.67
N GLN A 148 -1.16 -5.20 10.35
CA GLN A 148 -2.21 -4.53 11.11
C GLN A 148 -3.47 -5.39 11.22
N VAL A 149 -3.93 -5.98 10.12
CA VAL A 149 -5.11 -6.86 10.14
C VAL A 149 -4.84 -8.10 10.99
N ARG A 150 -3.63 -8.66 10.94
CA ARG A 150 -3.28 -9.87 11.69
C ARG A 150 -3.06 -9.65 13.18
N SER A 151 -2.52 -8.50 13.56
CA SER A 151 -2.16 -8.18 14.95
C SER A 151 -3.21 -7.33 15.66
N GLY A 152 -4.09 -6.66 14.91
CA GLY A 152 -5.01 -5.64 15.43
C GLY A 152 -4.33 -4.32 15.78
N LYS A 153 -3.04 -4.14 15.48
CA LYS A 153 -2.26 -2.95 15.83
C LYS A 153 -1.61 -2.32 14.60
N PHE A 154 -1.72 -1.01 14.48
CA PHE A 154 -1.00 -0.28 13.45
C PHE A 154 0.44 0.03 13.91
N GLU A 155 1.39 -0.73 13.39
CA GLU A 155 2.82 -0.59 13.69
C GLU A 155 3.59 -0.46 12.35
N PRO A 156 3.98 0.76 11.94
CA PRO A 156 4.71 0.98 10.70
C PRO A 156 6.00 0.16 10.65
N VAL A 157 6.15 -0.67 9.61
CA VAL A 157 7.38 -1.42 9.37
C VAL A 157 8.52 -0.42 9.13
N PRO A 158 9.64 -0.48 9.87
CA PRO A 158 10.72 0.48 9.73
C PRO A 158 11.46 0.32 8.40
N VAL A 159 12.24 1.33 8.02
CA VAL A 159 13.18 1.20 6.90
C VAL A 159 14.28 0.21 7.31
N PHE A 160 14.65 -0.74 6.44
CA PHE A 160 15.70 -1.73 6.76
C PHE A 160 17.02 -1.12 7.25
N GLU A 161 17.36 0.10 6.83
CA GLU A 161 18.53 0.85 7.31
C GLU A 161 18.43 1.26 8.79
N GLN A 162 17.22 1.42 9.34
CA GLN A 162 17.00 1.72 10.76
C GLN A 162 17.25 0.51 11.67
N LEU A 163 17.08 -0.73 11.18
CA LEU A 163 17.43 -1.94 11.94
C LEU A 163 18.95 -2.05 12.18
N LEU A 164 19.77 -1.50 11.27
CA LEU A 164 21.22 -1.43 11.44
C LEU A 164 21.68 -0.33 12.41
N LEU A 165 20.87 0.71 12.61
CA LEU A 165 21.15 1.82 13.55
C LEU A 165 20.67 1.53 14.98
N LEU A 166 19.69 0.62 15.15
CA LEU A 166 19.21 0.15 16.44
C LEU A 166 19.94 -1.11 16.95
N GLY A 167 20.87 -1.64 16.15
CA GLY A 167 21.72 -2.79 16.48
C GLY A 167 23.17 -2.42 16.82
N LYS A 168 23.44 -1.18 17.26
CA LYS A 168 24.74 -0.74 17.78
C LYS A 168 24.62 -0.18 19.19
#